data_AF-A0A157STP1-F1
#
_entry.id   AF-A0A157STP1-F1
#
_cell.length_a   1.000
_cell.length_b   1.000
_cell.length_c   1.000
_cell.angle_alpha   90.00
_cell.angle_beta   90.00
_cell.angle_gamma   90.00
#
_symmetry.space_group_name_H-M   'P 1'
#
loop_
_entity.id
_entity.type
_entity.pdbx_description
1 polymer ?
#
loop_
_entity_poly.entity_id
_entity_poly.type
_entity_poly.pdbx_seq_one_letter_code
_entity_poly.pdbx_strand_id
1 'polypeptide(L)'
;MASRLLTVRVIGLASGLVSAMLLAGCVMPQGTAPSGASAQGPRQEGMSADQLMQTDFNRTVTLAMRDNLSSLYTLLDKLYRRNPREWRKAGQADQAAAIARVRGMIEQRRPPPGLAGLRDIQVLAVALDPAYQGDRVAAFVYGLADTILAAHDGKIRFYATDALDGQRIYNAARNVEAAAWLLASRRNPQGGPLLLANEMSAQAINLSFEREFGALVGRLDLIANLLGENTRRIGINYAQGLLFFNFLPVR
;
A
#
# COMPACT_ATOMS: atom_id res chain seq x y z
N MET A 1 83.54 -6.00 55.32
CA MET A 1 83.66 -7.29 54.60
C MET A 1 82.61 -7.36 53.51
N ALA A 2 83.06 -7.50 52.25
CA ALA A 2 82.44 -8.01 51.01
C ALA A 2 80.99 -7.55 50.65
N SER A 3 80.71 -6.83 49.56
CA SER A 3 80.94 -7.04 48.10
C SER A 3 80.17 -8.23 47.48
N ARG A 4 79.18 -7.91 46.62
CA ARG A 4 78.90 -8.45 45.25
C ARG A 4 77.54 -7.89 44.76
N LEU A 5 77.50 -6.95 43.80
CA LEU A 5 77.39 -7.15 42.34
C LEU A 5 76.11 -7.88 41.89
N LEU A 6 75.16 -7.17 41.24
CA LEU A 6 74.89 -7.32 39.80
C LEU A 6 73.77 -6.37 39.30
N THR A 7 74.10 -5.63 38.26
CA THR A 7 73.23 -4.93 37.29
C THR A 7 72.32 -5.88 36.51
N VAL A 8 71.01 -5.60 36.38
CA VAL A 8 70.20 -5.99 35.19
C VAL A 8 69.02 -5.01 34.95
N ARG A 9 69.11 -4.30 33.82
CA ARG A 9 68.06 -3.84 32.86
C ARG A 9 66.85 -3.00 33.31
N VAL A 10 66.91 -1.75 32.83
CA VAL A 10 65.83 -0.98 32.20
C VAL A 10 64.92 -1.87 31.34
N ILE A 11 63.59 -1.73 31.49
CA ILE A 11 62.54 -1.67 30.44
C ILE A 11 61.18 -1.78 31.15
N GLY A 12 60.24 -0.87 30.83
CA GLY A 12 58.82 -1.08 31.12
C GLY A 12 58.06 0.10 31.73
N LEU A 13 58.23 1.30 31.17
CA LEU A 13 57.29 2.40 31.34
C LEU A 13 55.93 2.01 30.75
N ALA A 14 54.86 2.38 31.47
CA ALA A 14 53.51 2.60 30.96
C ALA A 14 52.76 1.37 30.39
N SER A 15 52.15 0.59 31.27
CA SER A 15 51.01 -0.29 30.94
C SER A 15 49.81 0.10 31.82
N GLY A 16 49.28 1.29 31.55
CA GLY A 16 48.02 1.77 32.10
C GLY A 16 47.40 2.72 31.09
N LEU A 17 46.14 2.48 30.71
CA LEU A 17 45.34 3.18 29.68
C LEU A 17 45.48 2.70 28.22
N VAL A 18 45.08 1.47 27.88
CA VAL A 18 44.61 1.15 26.50
C VAL A 18 43.44 0.16 26.48
N SER A 19 42.46 0.26 27.38
CA SER A 19 41.28 -0.61 27.32
C SER A 19 40.00 0.11 27.70
N ALA A 20 39.57 1.05 26.87
CA ALA A 20 38.21 1.61 26.93
C ALA A 20 37.78 2.42 25.67
N MET A 21 38.27 2.11 24.46
CA MET A 21 37.90 2.89 23.26
C MET A 21 37.75 2.02 21.99
N LEU A 22 36.82 1.04 21.98
CA LEU A 22 36.39 0.37 20.73
C LEU A 22 34.90 -0.01 20.69
N LEU A 23 34.03 0.69 21.43
CA LEU A 23 32.58 0.57 21.25
C LEU A 23 31.93 1.94 21.01
N ALA A 24 32.52 2.72 20.10
CA ALA A 24 31.77 3.76 19.39
C ALA A 24 31.01 3.08 18.23
N GLY A 25 29.97 2.34 18.58
CA GLY A 25 28.97 1.93 17.60
C GLY A 25 28.36 3.20 16.99
N CYS A 26 28.36 3.30 15.67
CA CYS A 26 27.75 4.39 14.93
C CYS A 26 26.24 4.42 15.19
N VAL A 27 25.81 5.06 16.28
CA VAL A 27 24.44 5.53 16.44
C VAL A 27 24.31 6.71 15.48
N MET A 28 23.85 6.44 14.26
CA MET A 28 23.40 7.52 13.38
C MET A 28 22.13 8.13 14.00
N PRO A 29 22.10 9.43 14.32
CA PRO A 29 20.85 10.08 14.62
C PRO A 29 20.04 10.08 13.31
N GLN A 30 18.91 9.37 13.30
CA GLN A 30 17.94 9.50 12.22
C GLN A 30 17.45 10.95 12.23
N GLY A 31 18.00 11.75 11.32
CA GLY A 31 17.62 13.13 11.14
C GLY A 31 16.13 13.21 10.85
N THR A 32 15.43 14.02 11.63
CA THR A 32 14.12 14.55 11.27
C THR A 32 14.27 15.33 9.97
N ALA A 33 13.97 14.69 8.84
CA ALA A 33 13.93 15.39 7.56
C ALA A 33 12.80 16.42 7.61
N PRO A 34 13.04 17.69 7.21
CA PRO A 34 11.98 18.66 7.09
C PRO A 34 11.02 18.21 5.99
N SER A 35 9.73 18.29 6.27
CA SER A 35 8.62 18.07 5.35
C SER A 35 8.73 19.03 4.17
N GLY A 36 9.40 18.62 3.09
CA GLY A 36 9.56 19.44 1.89
C GLY A 36 10.58 18.93 0.86
N ALA A 37 11.54 18.08 1.22
CA ALA A 37 12.45 17.47 0.25
C ALA A 37 11.91 16.11 -0.21
N SER A 38 11.83 15.92 -1.53
CA SER A 38 11.50 14.64 -2.17
C SER A 38 12.54 13.58 -1.76
N ALA A 39 12.26 12.84 -0.69
CA ALA A 39 13.09 11.73 -0.27
C ALA A 39 13.05 10.64 -1.35
N GLN A 40 14.13 10.53 -2.12
CA GLN A 40 14.41 9.36 -2.94
C GLN A 40 14.72 8.19 -2.00
N GLY A 41 13.69 7.45 -1.61
CA GLY A 41 13.79 6.28 -0.76
C GLY A 41 12.42 5.68 -0.44
N PRO A 42 12.37 4.49 0.20
CA PRO A 42 11.12 3.88 0.64
C PRO A 42 10.35 4.82 1.58
N ARG A 43 9.05 5.02 1.33
CA ARG A 43 8.21 5.84 2.20
C ARG A 43 7.96 5.13 3.52
N GLN A 44 8.42 5.73 4.61
CA GLN A 44 8.12 5.27 5.96
C GLN A 44 6.86 5.98 6.48
N GLU A 45 6.07 5.28 7.28
CA GLU A 45 4.99 5.91 8.04
C GLU A 45 5.53 6.35 9.41
N GLY A 46 5.05 7.47 9.93
CA GLY A 46 5.41 7.94 11.27
C GLY A 46 5.04 6.93 12.36
N MET A 47 5.74 6.98 13.50
CA MET A 47 5.40 6.15 14.65
C MET A 47 4.03 6.55 15.21
N SER A 48 3.18 5.56 15.48
CA SER A 48 1.87 5.75 16.10
C SER A 48 1.58 4.64 17.11
N ALA A 49 0.86 4.97 18.19
CA ALA A 49 0.64 4.06 19.31
C ALA A 49 -0.15 2.79 18.92
N ASP A 50 -1.02 2.87 17.92
CA ASP A 50 -1.81 1.74 17.43
C ASP A 50 -0.96 0.67 16.74
N GLN A 51 0.28 0.99 16.34
CA GLN A 51 1.22 0.03 15.75
C GLN A 51 1.60 -1.08 16.72
N LEU A 52 1.52 -0.85 18.04
CA LEU A 52 1.80 -1.87 19.06
C LEU A 52 0.78 -3.02 19.03
N MET A 53 -0.40 -2.80 18.46
CA MET A 53 -1.45 -3.83 18.31
C MET A 53 -1.39 -4.51 16.92
N GLN A 54 -0.42 -4.16 16.08
CA GLN A 54 -0.21 -4.75 14.77
C GLN A 54 0.93 -5.76 14.85
N THR A 55 0.73 -6.95 14.28
CA THR A 55 1.85 -7.84 13.94
C THR A 55 2.59 -7.30 12.72
N ASP A 56 3.81 -7.75 12.46
CA ASP A 56 4.55 -7.38 11.24
C ASP A 56 3.75 -7.68 9.96
N PHE A 57 2.98 -8.77 9.98
CA PHE A 57 2.10 -9.14 8.89
C PHE A 57 0.96 -8.12 8.72
N ASN A 58 0.26 -7.78 9.79
CA ASN A 58 -0.84 -6.79 9.75
C ASN A 58 -0.35 -5.40 9.36
N ARG A 59 0.88 -5.07 9.76
CA ARG A 59 1.57 -3.86 9.33
C ARG A 59 1.80 -3.86 7.82
N THR A 60 2.22 -4.99 7.25
CA THR A 60 2.41 -5.15 5.80
C THR A 60 1.10 -4.96 5.04
N VAL A 61 -0.01 -5.57 5.50
CA VAL A 61 -1.33 -5.39 4.89
C VAL A 61 -1.79 -3.92 4.99
N THR A 62 -1.58 -3.28 6.14
CA THR A 62 -1.92 -1.86 6.34
C THR A 62 -1.17 -0.95 5.37
N LEU A 63 0.13 -1.18 5.17
CA LEU A 63 0.94 -0.42 4.22
C LEU A 63 0.51 -0.67 2.77
N ALA A 64 0.22 -1.92 2.40
CA ALA A 64 -0.29 -2.25 1.07
C ALA A 64 -1.62 -1.56 0.77
N MET A 65 -2.54 -1.53 1.75
CA MET A 65 -3.83 -0.84 1.60
C MET A 65 -3.65 0.67 1.44
N ARG A 66 -2.80 1.30 2.27
CA ARG A 66 -2.43 2.72 2.14
C ARG A 66 -1.90 3.03 0.73
N ASP A 67 -0.97 2.21 0.25
CA ASP A 67 -0.32 2.42 -1.04
C ASP A 67 -1.28 2.16 -2.22
N ASN A 68 -2.24 1.25 -2.06
CA ASN A 68 -3.33 1.05 -3.03
C ASN A 68 -4.22 2.29 -3.12
N LEU A 69 -4.68 2.84 -2.00
CA LEU A 69 -5.45 4.10 -2.00
C LEU A 69 -4.64 5.26 -2.61
N SER A 70 -3.34 5.34 -2.32
CA SER A 70 -2.44 6.34 -2.93
C SER A 70 -2.35 6.19 -4.46
N SER A 71 -2.28 4.96 -4.98
CA SER A 71 -2.30 4.71 -6.43
C SER A 71 -3.65 5.10 -7.05
N LEU A 72 -4.78 4.82 -6.38
CA LEU A 72 -6.11 5.27 -6.82
C LEU A 72 -6.22 6.80 -6.87
N TYR A 73 -5.68 7.51 -5.89
CA TYR A 73 -5.66 8.98 -5.90
C TYR A 73 -4.75 9.55 -6.99
N THR A 74 -3.70 8.83 -7.36
CA THR A 74 -2.84 9.19 -8.49
C THR A 74 -3.57 8.97 -9.82
N LEU A 75 -4.30 7.86 -9.95
CA LEU A 75 -5.18 7.61 -11.10
C LEU A 75 -6.27 8.68 -11.23
N LEU A 76 -6.88 9.09 -10.12
CA LEU A 76 -7.89 10.14 -10.06
C LEU A 76 -7.38 11.46 -10.65
N ASP A 77 -6.20 11.90 -10.21
CA ASP A 77 -5.56 13.12 -10.70
C ASP A 77 -5.27 13.04 -12.20
N LYS A 78 -4.65 11.93 -12.64
CA LYS A 78 -4.35 11.68 -14.06
C LYS A 78 -5.61 11.67 -14.93
N LEU A 79 -6.67 11.00 -14.47
CA LEU A 79 -7.93 10.89 -15.19
C LEU A 79 -8.64 12.24 -15.31
N TYR A 80 -8.71 13.03 -14.24
CA TYR A 80 -9.31 14.36 -14.30
C TYR A 80 -8.51 15.32 -15.18
N ARG A 81 -7.17 15.25 -15.14
CA ARG A 81 -6.31 16.05 -16.00
C ARG A 81 -6.58 15.76 -17.48
N ARG A 82 -6.79 14.49 -17.85
CA ARG A 82 -7.14 14.10 -19.22
C ARG A 82 -8.60 14.31 -19.59
N ASN A 83 -9.50 14.31 -18.61
CA ASN A 83 -10.95 14.36 -18.82
C ASN A 83 -11.58 15.53 -18.04
N PRO A 84 -11.19 16.79 -18.33
CA PRO A 84 -11.61 17.90 -17.50
C PRO A 84 -13.11 18.22 -17.59
N ARG A 85 -13.81 17.67 -18.60
CA ARG A 85 -15.28 17.72 -18.66
C ARG A 85 -15.96 17.03 -17.48
N GLU A 86 -15.36 15.99 -16.91
CA GLU A 86 -16.02 15.17 -15.89
C GLU A 86 -16.18 15.91 -14.56
N TRP A 87 -15.14 16.59 -14.09
CA TRP A 87 -15.25 17.42 -12.88
C TRP A 87 -16.10 18.68 -13.11
N ARG A 88 -16.16 19.20 -14.35
CA ARG A 88 -17.05 20.32 -14.69
C ARG A 88 -18.52 19.92 -14.65
N LYS A 89 -18.89 18.72 -15.13
CA LYS A 89 -20.26 18.16 -14.98
C LYS A 89 -20.67 18.09 -13.51
N ALA A 90 -19.71 17.79 -12.63
CA ALA A 90 -19.92 17.74 -11.19
C ALA A 90 -20.00 19.11 -10.51
N GLY A 91 -19.95 20.21 -11.28
CA GLY A 91 -20.03 21.58 -10.78
C GLY A 91 -18.83 22.00 -9.92
N GLN A 92 -17.67 21.37 -10.09
CA GLN A 92 -16.47 21.69 -9.32
C GLN A 92 -15.73 22.89 -9.92
N ALA A 93 -15.18 23.74 -9.06
CA ALA A 93 -14.47 24.95 -9.48
C ALA A 93 -13.18 24.64 -10.25
N ASP A 94 -12.43 23.63 -9.78
CA ASP A 94 -11.20 23.17 -10.39
C ASP A 94 -10.97 21.66 -10.14
N GLN A 95 -9.88 21.15 -10.71
CA GLN A 95 -9.47 19.76 -10.53
C GLN A 95 -9.14 19.41 -9.07
N ALA A 96 -8.55 20.33 -8.31
CA ALA A 96 -8.16 20.07 -6.92
C ALA A 96 -9.38 19.88 -6.02
N ALA A 97 -10.40 20.73 -6.19
CA ALA A 97 -11.70 20.62 -5.52
C ALA A 97 -12.40 19.30 -5.87
N ALA A 98 -12.36 18.89 -7.13
CA ALA A 98 -12.93 17.61 -7.57
C ALA A 98 -12.21 16.41 -6.93
N ILE A 99 -10.88 16.43 -6.90
CA ILE A 99 -10.08 15.40 -6.24
C ILE A 99 -10.42 15.32 -4.75
N ALA A 100 -10.44 16.46 -4.05
CA ALA A 100 -10.75 16.52 -2.63
C ALA A 100 -12.15 15.97 -2.34
N ARG A 101 -13.14 16.31 -3.18
CA ARG A 101 -14.50 15.78 -3.08
C ARG A 101 -14.54 14.26 -3.22
N VAL A 102 -13.86 13.69 -4.22
CA VAL A 102 -13.84 12.22 -4.43
C VAL A 102 -13.10 11.50 -3.30
N ARG A 103 -12.00 12.06 -2.79
CA ARG A 103 -11.33 11.52 -1.61
C ARG A 103 -12.26 11.48 -0.40
N GLY A 104 -12.96 12.57 -0.12
CA GLY A 104 -13.96 12.62 0.95
C GLY A 104 -15.09 11.58 0.77
N MET A 105 -15.54 11.36 -0.46
CA MET A 105 -16.51 10.30 -0.79
C MET A 105 -15.97 8.90 -0.44
N ILE A 106 -14.72 8.60 -0.79
CA ILE A 106 -14.07 7.32 -0.49
C ILE A 106 -13.91 7.13 1.03
N GLU A 107 -13.38 8.14 1.72
CA GLU A 107 -13.14 8.13 3.17
C GLU A 107 -14.45 7.94 3.96
N GLN A 108 -15.53 8.61 3.54
CA GLN A 108 -16.84 8.51 4.16
C GLN A 108 -17.66 7.31 3.67
N ARG A 109 -17.13 6.53 2.72
CA ARG A 109 -17.84 5.44 2.02
C ARG A 109 -19.21 5.87 1.49
N ARG A 110 -19.25 7.08 0.94
CA ARG A 110 -20.43 7.70 0.34
C ARG A 110 -20.32 7.66 -1.18
N PRO A 111 -21.18 6.91 -1.89
CA PRO A 111 -21.09 6.82 -3.35
C PRO A 111 -21.41 8.16 -4.01
N PRO A 112 -20.93 8.37 -5.25
CA PRO A 112 -21.30 9.53 -6.05
C PRO A 112 -22.83 9.68 -6.21
N PRO A 113 -23.32 10.92 -6.42
CA PRO A 113 -24.75 11.16 -6.61
C PRO A 113 -25.35 10.29 -7.71
N GLY A 114 -26.54 9.73 -7.46
CA GLY A 114 -27.24 8.85 -8.40
C GLY A 114 -26.79 7.38 -8.37
N LEU A 115 -25.74 7.04 -7.60
CA LEU A 115 -25.24 5.67 -7.46
C LEU A 115 -25.49 5.09 -6.05
N ALA A 116 -26.39 5.69 -5.28
CA ALA A 116 -26.77 5.17 -3.97
C ALA A 116 -27.38 3.76 -4.11
N GLY A 117 -26.95 2.84 -3.24
CA GLY A 117 -27.37 1.44 -3.26
C GLY A 117 -26.51 0.52 -4.14
N LEU A 118 -25.71 1.09 -5.05
CA LEU A 118 -24.70 0.32 -5.79
C LEU A 118 -23.42 0.19 -4.96
N ARG A 119 -22.74 -0.96 -5.12
CA ARG A 119 -21.47 -1.29 -4.44
C ARG A 119 -20.52 -1.98 -5.41
N ASP A 120 -19.23 -1.89 -5.10
CA ASP A 120 -18.16 -2.66 -5.76
C ASP A 120 -18.23 -2.58 -7.29
N ILE A 121 -18.28 -3.75 -7.95
CA ILE A 121 -18.33 -3.90 -9.39
C ILE A 121 -19.57 -3.28 -10.04
N GLN A 122 -20.67 -3.10 -9.29
CA GLN A 122 -21.88 -2.47 -9.83
C GLN A 122 -21.62 -1.00 -10.15
N VAL A 123 -20.89 -0.31 -9.27
CA VAL A 123 -20.48 1.08 -9.51
C VAL A 123 -19.53 1.15 -10.71
N LEU A 124 -18.59 0.22 -10.83
CA LEU A 124 -17.66 0.14 -11.97
C LEU A 124 -18.40 -0.11 -13.30
N ALA A 125 -19.38 -1.00 -13.31
CA ALA A 125 -20.20 -1.30 -14.49
C ALA A 125 -20.94 -0.04 -14.96
N VAL A 126 -21.60 0.68 -14.04
CA VAL A 126 -22.31 1.92 -14.37
C VAL A 126 -21.33 3.03 -14.80
N ALA A 127 -20.17 3.14 -14.15
CA ALA A 127 -19.14 4.11 -14.51
C ALA A 127 -18.61 3.90 -15.94
N LEU A 128 -18.76 2.72 -16.55
CA LEU A 128 -18.34 2.46 -17.92
C LEU A 128 -19.51 2.12 -18.86
N ASP A 129 -20.74 2.47 -18.46
CA ASP A 129 -21.93 2.44 -19.30
C ASP A 129 -22.00 3.72 -20.16
N PRO A 130 -22.10 3.66 -21.49
CA PRO A 130 -22.26 4.83 -22.35
C PRO A 130 -23.45 5.74 -21.98
N ALA A 131 -24.51 5.22 -21.36
CA ALA A 131 -25.68 5.98 -20.92
C ALA A 131 -25.45 6.76 -19.62
N TYR A 132 -24.39 6.46 -18.86
CA TYR A 132 -24.11 7.16 -17.61
C TYR A 132 -23.70 8.63 -17.84
N GLN A 133 -24.47 9.54 -17.22
CA GLN A 133 -24.33 10.99 -17.40
C GLN A 133 -23.57 11.70 -16.27
N GLY A 134 -23.37 11.01 -15.13
CA GLY A 134 -22.67 11.60 -13.98
C GLY A 134 -21.17 11.75 -14.23
N ASP A 135 -20.45 12.22 -13.20
CA ASP A 135 -18.99 12.28 -13.22
C ASP A 135 -18.42 10.86 -13.29
N ARG A 136 -17.92 10.51 -14.46
CA ARG A 136 -17.42 9.18 -14.78
C ARG A 136 -16.10 8.87 -14.12
N VAL A 137 -15.25 9.88 -13.92
CA VAL A 137 -13.97 9.72 -13.22
C VAL A 137 -14.23 9.46 -11.74
N ALA A 138 -15.12 10.23 -11.12
CA ALA A 138 -15.53 10.01 -9.73
C ALA A 138 -16.11 8.61 -9.54
N ALA A 139 -17.06 8.20 -10.38
CA ALA A 139 -17.70 6.89 -10.30
C ALA A 139 -16.70 5.74 -10.48
N PHE A 140 -15.83 5.83 -11.48
CA PHE A 140 -14.85 4.80 -11.76
C PHE A 140 -13.83 4.61 -10.62
N VAL A 141 -13.21 5.70 -10.16
CA VAL A 141 -12.21 5.62 -9.08
C VAL A 141 -12.87 5.24 -7.74
N TYR A 142 -14.06 5.77 -7.45
CA TYR A 142 -14.80 5.36 -6.27
C TYR A 142 -15.14 3.87 -6.31
N GLY A 143 -15.60 3.33 -7.46
CA GLY A 143 -15.92 1.91 -7.59
C GLY A 143 -14.70 1.00 -7.38
N LEU A 144 -13.51 1.41 -7.83
CA LEU A 144 -12.26 0.71 -7.54
C LEU A 144 -11.94 0.74 -6.04
N ALA A 145 -12.07 1.91 -5.41
CA ALA A 145 -11.81 2.07 -3.98
C ALA A 145 -12.78 1.25 -3.13
N ASP A 146 -14.08 1.30 -3.43
CA ASP A 146 -15.14 0.55 -2.75
C ASP A 146 -14.87 -0.95 -2.88
N THR A 147 -14.52 -1.43 -4.08
CA THR A 147 -14.15 -2.85 -4.31
C THR A 147 -12.95 -3.29 -3.44
N ILE A 148 -11.89 -2.48 -3.39
CA ILE A 148 -10.71 -2.81 -2.57
C ILE A 148 -11.05 -2.74 -1.08
N LEU A 149 -11.76 -1.71 -0.64
CA LEU A 149 -12.21 -1.57 0.75
C LEU A 149 -13.11 -2.73 1.16
N ALA A 150 -14.09 -3.11 0.33
CA ALA A 150 -15.00 -4.21 0.59
C ALA A 150 -14.26 -5.55 0.69
N ALA A 151 -13.23 -5.79 -0.12
CA ALA A 151 -12.38 -6.98 0.01
C ALA A 151 -11.60 -7.03 1.34
N HIS A 152 -11.42 -5.88 2.01
CA HIS A 152 -10.75 -5.73 3.30
C HIS A 152 -11.72 -5.42 4.46
N ASP A 153 -12.99 -5.85 4.36
CA ASP A 153 -14.03 -5.63 5.36
C ASP A 153 -14.27 -4.15 5.73
N GLY A 154 -13.97 -3.25 4.79
CA GLY A 154 -14.10 -1.82 4.98
C GLY A 154 -13.05 -1.19 5.89
N LYS A 155 -11.98 -1.93 6.19
CA LYS A 155 -10.88 -1.48 7.03
C LYS A 155 -9.73 -0.95 6.18
N ILE A 156 -8.99 0.00 6.75
CA ILE A 156 -7.76 0.57 6.19
C ILE A 156 -6.55 0.39 7.11
N ARG A 157 -6.81 -0.08 8.34
CA ARG A 157 -5.83 -0.47 9.36
C ARG A 157 -6.19 -1.87 9.80
N PHE A 158 -5.18 -2.71 9.99
CA PHE A 158 -5.37 -4.12 10.34
C PHE A 158 -4.58 -4.44 11.61
N TYR A 159 -5.18 -5.24 12.48
CA TYR A 159 -4.69 -5.59 13.81
C TYR A 159 -4.67 -7.11 14.02
N ALA A 160 -4.02 -7.59 15.08
CA ALA A 160 -3.87 -9.02 15.36
C ALA A 160 -5.18 -9.82 15.40
N THR A 161 -6.28 -9.16 15.73
CA THR A 161 -7.62 -9.74 15.83
C THR A 161 -8.37 -9.80 14.49
N ASP A 162 -7.84 -9.17 13.44
CA ASP A 162 -8.52 -9.12 12.15
C ASP A 162 -8.25 -10.38 11.35
N ALA A 163 -9.33 -10.97 10.82
CA ALA A 163 -9.27 -12.11 9.92
C ALA A 163 -9.68 -11.66 8.52
N LEU A 164 -8.72 -11.62 7.59
CA LEU A 164 -8.97 -11.31 6.19
C LEU A 164 -9.05 -12.57 5.35
N ASP A 165 -9.94 -12.54 4.36
CA ASP A 165 -10.07 -13.61 3.38
C ASP A 165 -9.22 -13.30 2.13
N GLY A 166 -8.17 -14.10 1.93
CA GLY A 166 -7.29 -13.97 0.77
C GLY A 166 -8.01 -14.10 -0.57
N GLN A 167 -9.08 -14.90 -0.66
CA GLN A 167 -9.85 -15.06 -1.89
C GLN A 167 -10.59 -13.77 -2.27
N ARG A 168 -11.13 -13.03 -1.29
CA ARG A 168 -11.79 -11.74 -1.54
C ARG A 168 -10.82 -10.71 -2.08
N ILE A 169 -9.58 -10.69 -1.56
CA ILE A 169 -8.53 -9.79 -2.04
C ILE A 169 -8.04 -10.19 -3.43
N TYR A 170 -7.89 -11.50 -3.70
CA TYR A 170 -7.61 -11.99 -5.05
C TYR A 170 -8.69 -11.58 -6.06
N ASN A 171 -9.97 -11.73 -5.69
CA ASN A 171 -11.09 -11.30 -6.52
C ASN A 171 -11.06 -9.79 -6.78
N ALA A 172 -10.66 -8.98 -5.79
CA ALA A 172 -10.45 -7.54 -5.99
C ALA A 172 -9.34 -7.27 -7.01
N ALA A 173 -8.23 -8.01 -6.99
CA ALA A 173 -7.17 -7.88 -8.00
C ALA A 173 -7.71 -8.15 -9.42
N ARG A 174 -8.47 -9.23 -9.60
CA ARG A 174 -9.12 -9.56 -10.88
C ARG A 174 -10.12 -8.49 -11.31
N ASN A 175 -10.88 -7.91 -10.38
CA ASN A 175 -11.81 -6.82 -10.68
C ASN A 175 -11.07 -5.54 -11.12
N VAL A 176 -9.92 -5.23 -10.52
CA VAL A 176 -9.07 -4.10 -10.94
C VAL A 176 -8.55 -4.31 -12.36
N GLU A 177 -8.09 -5.52 -12.70
CA GLU A 177 -7.70 -5.86 -14.07
C GLU A 177 -8.86 -5.71 -15.07
N ALA A 178 -10.03 -6.27 -14.72
CA ALA A 178 -11.22 -6.15 -15.55
C ALA A 178 -11.62 -4.69 -15.77
N ALA A 179 -11.52 -3.85 -14.74
CA ALA A 179 -11.78 -2.42 -14.83
C ALA A 179 -10.77 -1.69 -15.74
N ALA A 180 -9.49 -2.04 -15.66
CA ALA A 180 -8.47 -1.51 -16.57
C ALA A 180 -8.77 -1.89 -18.03
N TRP A 181 -9.12 -3.15 -18.28
CA TRP A 181 -9.53 -3.62 -19.61
C TRP A 181 -10.79 -2.91 -20.12
N LEU A 182 -11.81 -2.76 -19.27
CA LEU A 182 -13.05 -2.04 -19.64
C LEU A 182 -12.78 -0.56 -19.95
N LEU A 183 -11.93 0.10 -19.17
CA LEU A 183 -11.51 1.49 -19.42
C LEU A 183 -10.85 1.63 -20.79
N ALA A 184 -10.02 0.67 -21.19
CA ALA A 184 -9.32 0.65 -22.47
C ALA A 184 -10.20 0.23 -23.66
N SER A 185 -11.24 -0.58 -23.44
CA SER A 185 -12.03 -1.22 -24.51
C SER A 185 -13.39 -0.57 -24.76
N ARG A 186 -14.04 0.01 -23.73
CA ARG A 186 -15.38 0.58 -23.89
C ARG A 186 -15.36 1.86 -24.73
N ARG A 187 -16.40 2.01 -25.56
CA ARG A 187 -16.56 3.13 -26.48
C ARG A 187 -17.91 3.82 -26.30
N ASN A 188 -17.95 5.11 -26.60
CA ASN A 188 -19.16 5.90 -26.72
C ASN A 188 -19.88 5.60 -28.06
N PRO A 189 -21.10 6.13 -28.29
CA PRO A 189 -21.82 5.94 -29.55
C PRO A 189 -21.09 6.46 -30.78
N GLN A 190 -20.11 7.36 -30.62
CA GLN A 190 -19.27 7.92 -31.67
C GLN A 190 -18.00 7.10 -31.93
N GLY A 191 -17.83 5.94 -31.28
CA GLY A 191 -16.66 5.07 -31.44
C GLY A 191 -15.39 5.51 -30.71
N GLY A 192 -15.43 6.60 -29.93
CA GLY A 192 -14.32 7.07 -29.09
C GLY A 192 -14.35 6.47 -27.68
N PRO A 193 -13.24 6.52 -26.91
CA PRO A 193 -13.22 6.02 -25.53
C PRO A 193 -14.14 6.83 -24.61
N LEU A 194 -14.70 6.17 -23.58
CA LEU A 194 -15.55 6.83 -22.57
C LEU A 194 -14.74 7.77 -21.66
N LEU A 195 -13.51 7.38 -21.34
CA LEU A 195 -12.52 8.18 -20.62
C LEU A 195 -11.18 8.09 -21.34
N LEU A 196 -10.51 9.23 -21.49
CA LEU A 196 -9.15 9.31 -22.01
C LEU A 196 -8.16 8.87 -20.92
N ALA A 197 -7.53 7.73 -21.10
CA ALA A 197 -6.52 7.17 -20.18
C ALA A 197 -5.16 7.04 -20.90
N ASN A 198 -4.67 5.82 -21.17
CA ASN A 198 -3.43 5.62 -21.91
C ASN A 198 -3.49 6.21 -23.32
N GLU A 199 -2.32 6.50 -23.87
CA GLU A 199 -2.16 6.86 -25.27
C GLU A 199 -1.08 5.99 -25.90
N MET A 200 -1.41 5.44 -27.06
CA MET A 200 -0.47 4.76 -27.94
C MET A 200 -0.64 5.40 -29.31
N SER A 201 0.17 6.41 -29.61
CA SER A 201 0.22 7.07 -30.92
C SER A 201 1.62 6.92 -31.52
N ALA A 202 1.76 7.21 -32.81
CA ALA A 202 3.07 7.20 -33.46
C ALA A 202 4.03 8.25 -32.87
N GLN A 203 3.49 9.23 -32.13
CA GLN A 203 4.20 10.36 -31.55
C GLN A 203 4.51 10.16 -30.06
N ALA A 204 3.69 9.41 -29.31
CA ALA A 204 3.91 9.18 -27.88
C ALA A 204 3.28 7.87 -27.36
N ILE A 205 4.00 7.21 -26.44
CA ILE A 205 3.52 6.06 -25.67
C ILE A 205 3.38 6.48 -24.21
N ASN A 206 2.16 6.59 -23.71
CA ASN A 206 1.87 6.90 -22.31
C ASN A 206 1.19 5.71 -21.62
N LEU A 207 2.01 4.93 -20.90
CA LEU A 207 1.60 3.79 -20.07
C LEU A 207 1.54 4.15 -18.57
N SER A 208 1.38 5.44 -18.26
CA SER A 208 1.38 5.89 -16.86
C SER A 208 0.13 5.47 -16.08
N PHE A 209 -0.98 5.10 -16.75
CA PHE A 209 -2.16 4.52 -16.10
C PHE A 209 -1.96 3.01 -15.89
N GLU A 210 -1.48 2.29 -16.89
CA GLU A 210 -1.13 0.86 -16.77
C GLU A 210 -0.18 0.59 -15.61
N ARG A 211 0.79 1.48 -15.36
CA ARG A 211 1.70 1.34 -14.22
C ARG A 211 0.98 1.39 -12.86
N GLU A 212 -0.04 2.24 -12.72
CA GLU A 212 -0.82 2.30 -11.48
C GLU A 212 -1.72 1.07 -11.32
N PHE A 213 -2.37 0.62 -12.41
CA PHE A 213 -3.16 -0.61 -12.39
C PHE A 213 -2.31 -1.83 -12.05
N GLY A 214 -1.15 -1.99 -12.70
CA GLY A 214 -0.22 -3.08 -12.39
C GLY A 214 0.29 -3.04 -10.96
N ALA A 215 0.55 -1.85 -10.41
CA ALA A 215 0.94 -1.69 -9.00
C ALA A 215 -0.19 -2.09 -8.04
N LEU A 216 -1.45 -1.75 -8.33
CA LEU A 216 -2.62 -2.17 -7.56
C LEU A 216 -2.77 -3.69 -7.58
N VAL A 217 -2.80 -4.28 -8.77
CA VAL A 217 -2.98 -5.72 -8.98
C VAL A 217 -1.86 -6.49 -8.29
N GLY A 218 -0.60 -6.12 -8.51
CA GLY A 218 0.53 -6.80 -7.90
C GLY A 218 0.54 -6.76 -6.38
N ARG A 219 0.13 -5.63 -5.76
CA ARG A 219 0.00 -5.55 -4.30
C ARG A 219 -1.15 -6.41 -3.78
N LEU A 220 -2.31 -6.39 -4.44
CA LEU A 220 -3.46 -7.21 -4.06
C LEU A 220 -3.15 -8.70 -4.17
N ASP A 221 -2.55 -9.15 -5.29
CA ASP A 221 -2.16 -10.55 -5.49
C ASP A 221 -1.11 -10.99 -4.45
N LEU A 222 -0.13 -10.13 -4.13
CA LEU A 222 0.87 -10.43 -3.10
C LEU A 222 0.20 -10.64 -1.74
N ILE A 223 -0.69 -9.72 -1.32
CA ILE A 223 -1.40 -9.85 -0.04
C ILE A 223 -2.30 -11.08 -0.02
N ALA A 224 -3.03 -11.37 -1.10
CA ALA A 224 -3.87 -12.56 -1.20
C ALA A 224 -3.06 -13.86 -1.00
N ASN A 225 -1.91 -13.97 -1.67
CA ASN A 225 -1.02 -15.12 -1.54
C ASN A 225 -0.44 -15.24 -0.13
N LEU A 226 0.00 -14.12 0.47
CA LEU A 226 0.53 -14.13 1.83
C LEU A 226 -0.52 -14.50 2.88
N LEU A 227 -1.79 -14.09 2.69
CA LEU A 227 -2.90 -14.51 3.57
C LEU A 227 -3.16 -16.02 3.47
N GLY A 228 -3.14 -16.57 2.25
CA GLY A 228 -3.24 -18.01 2.03
C GLY A 228 -2.12 -18.77 2.74
N GLU A 229 -0.88 -18.29 2.63
CA GLU A 229 0.28 -18.86 3.30
C GLU A 229 0.21 -18.74 4.83
N ASN A 230 -0.21 -17.58 5.34
CA ASN A 230 -0.34 -17.33 6.78
C ASN A 230 -1.36 -18.30 7.40
N THR A 231 -2.51 -18.48 6.74
CA THR A 231 -3.54 -19.43 7.17
C THR A 231 -2.99 -20.86 7.22
N ARG A 232 -2.24 -21.27 6.19
CA ARG A 232 -1.58 -22.58 6.15
C ARG A 232 -0.56 -22.75 7.28
N ARG A 233 0.25 -21.73 7.56
CA ARG A 233 1.29 -21.75 8.61
C ARG A 233 0.69 -21.83 10.01
N ILE A 234 -0.40 -21.11 10.28
CA ILE A 234 -1.13 -21.22 11.56
C ILE A 234 -1.58 -22.68 11.77
N GLY A 235 -2.14 -23.32 10.74
CA GLY A 235 -2.53 -24.73 10.80
C GLY A 235 -1.35 -25.69 11.05
N ILE A 236 -0.21 -25.49 10.36
CA ILE A 236 0.99 -26.29 10.57
C ILE A 236 1.54 -26.11 11.99
N ASN A 237 1.67 -24.87 12.48
CA ASN A 237 2.17 -24.59 13.82
C ASN A 237 1.27 -25.18 14.90
N TYR A 238 -0.05 -25.14 14.70
CA TYR A 238 -1.00 -25.80 15.58
C TYR A 238 -0.83 -27.33 15.60
N ALA A 239 -0.72 -27.95 14.43
CA ALA A 239 -0.48 -29.39 14.31
C ALA A 239 0.86 -29.80 14.94
N GLN A 240 1.93 -29.05 14.70
CA GLN A 240 3.24 -29.25 15.34
C GLN A 240 3.15 -29.09 16.86
N GLY A 241 2.44 -28.07 17.36
CA GLY A 241 2.18 -27.90 18.79
C GLY A 241 1.51 -29.12 19.41
N LEU A 242 0.46 -29.66 18.77
CA LEU A 242 -0.21 -30.88 19.23
C LEU A 242 0.68 -32.13 19.20
N LEU A 243 1.63 -32.22 18.26
CA LEU A 243 2.63 -33.28 18.21
C LEU A 243 3.62 -33.17 19.38
N PHE A 244 3.98 -31.94 19.80
CA PHE A 244 4.87 -31.73 20.95
C PHE A 244 4.17 -31.81 22.32
N PHE A 245 2.84 -31.62 22.39
CA PHE A 245 2.05 -31.90 23.59
C PHE A 245 1.80 -33.40 23.84
N ASN A 246 2.14 -34.28 22.89
CA ASN A 246 2.05 -35.74 23.05
C ASN A 246 3.33 -36.39 23.61
N PHE A 247 4.38 -35.61 23.90
CA PHE A 247 5.52 -36.13 24.64
C PHE A 247 5.34 -35.84 26.14
N LEU A 248 5.01 -36.87 26.91
CA LEU A 248 5.23 -36.87 28.35
C LEU A 248 6.75 -36.96 28.60
N PRO A 249 7.32 -36.19 29.54
CA PRO A 249 8.74 -36.28 29.85
C PRO A 249 9.08 -37.69 30.32
N VAL A 250 10.04 -38.35 29.67
CA VAL A 250 10.65 -39.58 30.16
C VAL A 250 12.07 -39.25 30.62
N ARG A 251 12.13 -38.67 31.82
CA ARG A 251 13.33 -38.39 32.63
C ARG A 251 14.20 -37.24 32.12
#